data_AF-F0ZJD2-F1
#
_entry.id   AF-F0ZJD2-F1
#
_cell.length_a   1.000
_cell.length_b   1.000
_cell.length_c   1.000
_cell.angle_alpha   90.00
_cell.angle_beta   90.00
_cell.angle_gamma   90.00
#
_symmetry.space_group_name_H-M   'P 1'
#
loop_
_entity.id
_entity.type
_entity.pdbx_description
1 polymer ?
#
loop_
_entity_poly.entity_id
_entity_poly.type
_entity_poly.pdbx_seq_one_letter_code
_entity_poly.pdbx_strand_id
1 'polypeptide(L)'
;MSNENSIKKPHEWVHDYPFDTLDIFYMNQYSENCNEACIQEYKTYMDEIIKKLQIISLINQSVKVKEDGTIPEFSICRVFAYYAGDEDAEDIQDLFNINILDLDIPWVKKRTDIPKNIEN
;
A
#
# COMPACT_ATOMS: atom_id res chain seq x y z
N MET A 1 43.97 14.75 -4.78
CA MET A 1 42.69 15.45 -4.61
C MET A 1 41.62 14.47 -5.06
N SER A 2 40.95 13.84 -4.10
CA SER A 2 39.92 12.83 -4.34
C SER A 2 38.62 13.56 -4.63
N ASN A 3 38.07 13.39 -5.84
CA ASN A 3 36.72 13.86 -6.15
C ASN A 3 35.74 12.85 -5.55
N GLU A 4 35.18 13.20 -4.40
CA GLU A 4 33.97 12.58 -3.85
C GLU A 4 32.80 12.91 -4.78
N ASN A 5 32.62 12.09 -5.83
CA ASN A 5 31.34 12.04 -6.52
C ASN A 5 30.35 11.35 -5.57
N SER A 6 29.62 12.17 -4.82
CA SER A 6 28.45 11.74 -4.06
C SER A 6 27.47 11.07 -5.01
N ILE A 7 27.48 9.74 -5.06
CA ILE A 7 26.44 8.93 -5.67
C ILE A 7 25.17 9.23 -4.87
N LYS A 8 24.34 10.14 -5.38
CA LYS A 8 23.00 10.34 -4.81
C LYS A 8 22.23 9.06 -5.05
N LYS A 9 21.90 8.37 -3.96
CA LYS A 9 21.10 7.16 -3.98
C LYS A 9 19.74 7.50 -4.61
N PRO A 10 19.16 6.61 -5.44
CA PRO A 10 17.82 6.82 -6.01
C PRO A 10 16.73 7.10 -4.95
N HIS A 11 16.99 6.73 -3.70
CA HIS A 11 16.10 6.85 -2.55
C HIS A 11 16.01 8.25 -1.90
N GLU A 12 16.72 9.27 -2.37
CA GLU A 12 16.66 10.60 -1.71
C GLU A 12 15.38 11.42 -2.00
N TRP A 13 14.42 10.87 -2.73
CA TRP A 13 13.21 11.58 -3.14
C TRP A 13 11.92 10.94 -2.64
N VAL A 14 11.86 10.43 -1.43
CA VAL A 14 10.59 9.91 -0.91
C VAL A 14 10.67 9.72 0.62
N HIS A 15 9.66 9.92 1.47
CA HIS A 15 8.20 9.85 1.35
C HIS A 15 7.59 10.63 2.53
N ASP A 16 6.48 11.33 2.33
CA ASP A 16 5.53 11.60 3.43
C ASP A 16 4.08 11.20 3.07
N TYR A 17 3.88 10.59 1.91
CA TYR A 17 2.59 10.02 1.51
C TYR A 17 2.74 8.54 1.14
N PRO A 18 1.89 7.64 1.68
CA PRO A 18 1.99 6.20 1.47
C PRO A 18 1.56 5.72 0.06
N PHE A 19 1.24 6.63 -0.86
CA PHE A 19 0.69 6.32 -2.17
C PHE A 19 1.30 7.20 -3.27
N ASP A 20 2.48 6.85 -3.76
CA ASP A 20 2.93 7.31 -5.06
C ASP A 20 3.11 6.11 -6.02
N THR A 21 2.00 5.45 -6.33
CA THR A 21 1.93 4.51 -7.47
C THR A 21 2.03 5.25 -8.80
N LEU A 22 1.92 6.58 -8.82
CA LEU A 22 2.08 7.39 -10.02
C LEU A 22 3.55 7.51 -10.45
N ASP A 23 4.50 7.42 -9.51
CA ASP A 23 5.93 7.52 -9.79
C ASP A 23 6.39 6.49 -10.83
N ILE A 24 5.75 5.32 -10.86
CA ILE A 24 6.08 4.23 -11.79
C ILE A 24 5.88 4.65 -13.26
N PHE A 25 4.92 5.54 -13.52
CA PHE A 25 4.62 6.04 -14.87
C PHE A 25 5.53 7.18 -15.31
N TYR A 26 6.25 7.81 -14.37
CA TYR A 26 7.06 9.00 -14.64
C TYR A 26 8.56 8.81 -14.39
N MET A 27 8.98 7.66 -13.84
CA MET A 27 10.40 7.35 -13.64
C MET A 27 11.07 6.79 -14.91
N ASN A 28 12.22 7.37 -15.27
CA ASN A 28 13.18 6.69 -16.15
C ASN A 28 13.72 5.46 -15.40
N GLN A 29 13.20 4.29 -15.78
CA GLN A 29 13.40 3.02 -15.06
C GLN A 29 14.88 2.63 -14.93
N TYR A 30 15.69 3.05 -15.89
CA TYR A 30 17.12 2.78 -15.92
C TYR A 30 17.87 4.05 -16.34
N SER A 31 18.95 4.37 -15.64
CA SER A 31 19.94 5.35 -16.11
C SER A 31 21.00 4.68 -16.99
N GLU A 32 21.77 5.46 -17.74
CA GLU A 32 22.86 4.97 -18.59
C GLU A 32 23.91 4.12 -17.82
N ASN A 33 23.97 4.24 -16.50
CA ASN A 33 24.92 3.54 -15.63
C ASN A 33 24.28 2.42 -14.76
N CYS A 34 23.04 2.01 -15.04
CA CYS A 34 22.39 0.94 -14.26
C CYS A 34 23.07 -0.41 -14.50
N ASN A 35 23.68 -0.96 -13.45
CA ASN A 35 24.30 -2.28 -13.45
C ASN A 35 23.32 -3.37 -12.99
N GLU A 36 23.78 -4.63 -12.91
CA GLU A 36 22.92 -5.75 -12.52
C GLU A 36 22.28 -5.58 -11.13
N ALA A 37 23.01 -5.01 -10.16
CA ALA A 37 22.47 -4.73 -8.83
C ALA A 37 21.29 -3.75 -8.89
N CYS A 38 21.45 -2.65 -9.66
CA CYS A 38 20.38 -1.68 -9.91
C CYS A 38 19.13 -2.33 -10.55
N ILE A 39 19.30 -3.27 -11.48
CA ILE A 39 18.17 -4.00 -12.09
C ILE A 39 17.45 -4.87 -11.06
N GLN A 40 18.19 -5.56 -10.17
CA GLN A 40 17.58 -6.40 -9.13
C GLN A 40 16.83 -5.58 -8.08
N GLU A 41 17.37 -4.42 -7.70
CA GLU A 41 16.67 -3.46 -6.83
C GLU A 41 15.36 -2.99 -7.48
N TYR A 42 15.40 -2.61 -8.76
CA TYR A 42 14.19 -2.20 -9.48
C TYR A 42 13.16 -3.33 -9.58
N LYS A 43 13.57 -4.57 -9.86
CA LYS A 43 12.66 -5.73 -9.86
C LYS A 43 12.00 -5.94 -8.50
N THR A 44 12.76 -5.84 -7.42
CA THR A 44 12.25 -5.97 -6.05
C THR A 44 11.20 -4.88 -5.77
N TYR A 45 11.50 -3.64 -6.15
CA TYR A 45 10.57 -2.52 -6.04
C TYR A 45 9.28 -2.75 -6.86
N MET A 46 9.39 -3.28 -8.08
CA MET A 46 8.23 -3.62 -8.91
C MET A 46 7.38 -4.74 -8.29
N ASP A 47 8.00 -5.76 -7.69
CA ASP A 47 7.28 -6.82 -6.97
C ASP A 47 6.51 -6.26 -5.76
N GLU A 48 7.09 -5.29 -5.03
CA GLU A 48 6.41 -4.60 -3.93
C GLU A 48 5.21 -3.79 -4.43
N ILE A 49 5.34 -3.08 -5.55
CA ILE A 49 4.24 -2.36 -6.20
C ILE A 49 3.13 -3.32 -6.60
N ILE A 50 3.47 -4.44 -7.25
CA ILE A 50 2.48 -5.42 -7.70
C ILE A 50 1.65 -5.91 -6.52
N LYS A 51 2.31 -6.24 -5.40
CA LYS A 51 1.63 -6.63 -4.15
C LYS A 51 0.70 -5.53 -3.63
N LYS A 52 1.16 -4.27 -3.64
CA LYS A 52 0.34 -3.10 -3.27
C LYS A 52 -0.93 -3.01 -4.09
N LEU A 53 -0.80 -3.04 -5.42
CA LEU A 53 -1.91 -2.94 -6.34
C LEU A 53 -2.88 -4.12 -6.22
N GLN A 54 -2.38 -5.34 -5.98
CA GLN A 54 -3.21 -6.52 -5.76
C GLN A 54 -4.07 -6.38 -4.50
N ILE A 55 -3.50 -5.91 -3.39
CA ILE A 55 -4.24 -5.70 -2.13
C ILE A 55 -5.28 -4.59 -2.29
N ILE A 56 -4.94 -3.47 -2.94
CA ILE A 56 -5.90 -2.38 -3.22
C ILE A 56 -7.02 -2.89 -4.12
N SER A 57 -6.71 -3.69 -5.14
CA SER A 57 -7.69 -4.29 -6.04
C SER A 57 -8.65 -5.20 -5.26
N LEU A 58 -8.13 -6.06 -4.38
CA LEU A 58 -8.92 -6.93 -3.52
C LEU A 58 -9.87 -6.12 -2.61
N ILE A 59 -9.36 -5.05 -1.99
CA ILE A 59 -10.18 -4.15 -1.16
C ILE A 59 -11.35 -3.58 -1.98
N ASN A 60 -11.08 -3.01 -3.16
CA ASN A 60 -12.12 -2.43 -4.02
C ASN A 60 -13.15 -3.47 -4.50
N GLN A 61 -12.70 -4.68 -4.84
CA GLN A 61 -13.61 -5.76 -5.26
C GLN A 61 -14.48 -6.29 -4.11
N SER A 62 -14.04 -6.11 -2.86
CA SER A 62 -14.75 -6.61 -1.68
C SER A 62 -15.83 -5.67 -1.15
N VAL A 63 -15.97 -4.47 -1.71
CA VAL A 63 -16.96 -3.48 -1.26
C VAL A 63 -18.38 -4.02 -1.44
N LYS A 64 -19.23 -3.84 -0.42
CA LYS A 64 -20.64 -4.23 -0.45
C LYS A 64 -21.42 -3.34 -1.41
N VAL A 65 -22.24 -3.97 -2.24
CA VAL A 65 -23.30 -3.25 -2.98
C VAL A 65 -24.50 -3.11 -2.05
N LYS A 66 -25.03 -1.89 -1.90
CA LYS A 66 -26.22 -1.63 -1.09
C LYS A 66 -27.47 -2.24 -1.72
N GLU A 67 -28.55 -2.34 -0.95
CA GLU A 67 -29.83 -2.89 -1.43
C GLU A 67 -30.41 -2.14 -2.65
N ASP A 68 -30.12 -0.84 -2.74
CA ASP A 68 -30.53 0.02 -3.86
C ASP A 68 -29.60 -0.10 -5.10
N GLY A 69 -28.59 -0.98 -5.05
CA GLY A 69 -27.62 -1.19 -6.12
C GLY A 69 -26.45 -0.20 -6.12
N THR A 70 -26.38 0.75 -5.18
CA THR A 70 -25.28 1.72 -5.10
C THR A 70 -24.06 1.15 -4.38
N ILE A 71 -22.88 1.69 -4.70
CA ILE A 71 -21.61 1.35 -4.04
C ILE A 71 -21.29 2.47 -3.04
N PRO A 72 -21.01 2.15 -1.76
CA PRO A 72 -20.62 3.16 -0.78
C PRO A 72 -19.28 3.79 -1.16
N GLU A 73 -19.18 5.10 -0.96
CA GLU A 73 -17.92 5.82 -1.07
C GLU A 73 -17.03 5.50 0.14
N PHE A 74 -15.74 5.34 -0.10
CA PHE A 74 -14.74 5.20 0.95
C PHE A 74 -13.37 5.68 0.47
N SER A 75 -12.49 5.99 1.43
CA SER A 75 -11.08 6.30 1.16
C SER A 75 -10.20 5.11 1.52
N ILE A 76 -9.26 4.76 0.64
CA ILE A 76 -8.29 3.70 0.91
C ILE A 76 -7.42 4.01 2.13
N CYS A 77 -7.14 5.28 2.39
CA CYS A 77 -6.40 5.70 3.59
C CYS A 77 -7.17 5.35 4.87
N ARG A 78 -8.51 5.43 4.84
CA ARG A 78 -9.35 5.07 5.98
C ARG A 78 -9.35 3.55 6.24
N VAL A 79 -9.27 2.75 5.17
CA VAL A 79 -9.08 1.29 5.29
C VAL A 79 -7.75 0.98 6.00
N PHE A 80 -6.68 1.68 5.63
CA PHE A 80 -5.37 1.50 6.27
C PHE A 80 -5.34 2.02 7.71
N ALA A 81 -6.01 3.15 7.98
CA ALA A 81 -6.16 3.69 9.34
C ALA A 81 -6.86 2.68 10.26
N TYR A 82 -7.97 2.09 9.81
CA TYR A 82 -8.64 1.01 10.55
C TYR A 82 -7.76 -0.21 10.75
N TYR A 83 -7.04 -0.64 9.71
CA TYR A 83 -6.10 -1.76 9.81
C TYR A 83 -5.01 -1.48 10.86
N ALA A 84 -4.61 -0.22 11.02
CA ALA A 84 -3.64 0.24 12.02
C ALA A 84 -4.22 0.50 13.41
N GLY A 85 -5.55 0.51 13.56
CA GLY A 85 -6.24 0.67 14.83
C GLY A 85 -6.63 2.12 15.14
N ASP A 86 -6.84 2.94 14.12
CA ASP A 86 -7.39 4.29 14.27
C ASP A 86 -8.89 4.23 14.62
N GLU A 87 -9.26 4.86 15.74
CA GLU A 87 -10.63 4.89 16.28
C GLU A 87 -11.59 5.68 15.37
N ASP A 88 -11.09 6.64 14.59
CA ASP A 88 -11.92 7.44 13.66
C ASP A 88 -12.38 6.64 12.42
N ALA A 89 -11.91 5.39 12.29
CA ALA A 89 -12.18 4.51 11.17
C ALA A 89 -12.96 3.22 11.54
N GLU A 90 -13.54 3.12 12.75
CA GLU A 90 -14.18 1.89 13.25
C GLU A 90 -15.31 1.33 12.35
N ASP A 91 -16.08 2.20 11.69
CA ASP A 91 -17.18 1.86 10.78
C ASP A 91 -16.72 1.37 9.40
N ILE A 92 -15.43 1.49 9.07
CA ILE A 92 -14.96 1.18 7.71
C ILE A 92 -15.18 -0.30 7.35
N GLN A 93 -15.07 -1.20 8.32
CA GLN A 93 -15.22 -2.64 8.14
C GLN A 93 -16.63 -3.00 7.65
N ASP A 94 -17.65 -2.23 8.03
CA ASP A 94 -19.03 -2.51 7.66
C ASP A 94 -19.25 -2.39 6.14
N LEU A 95 -18.37 -1.68 5.43
CA LEU A 95 -18.45 -1.47 3.99
C LEU A 95 -17.97 -2.66 3.14
N PHE A 96 -17.34 -3.68 3.74
CA PHE A 96 -16.65 -4.74 2.99
C PHE A 96 -17.17 -6.15 3.31
N ASN A 97 -17.13 -7.02 2.31
CA ASN A 97 -17.49 -8.45 2.40
C ASN A 97 -16.35 -9.33 2.95
N ILE A 98 -15.16 -8.76 3.12
CA ILE A 98 -14.01 -9.41 3.75
C ILE A 98 -13.75 -8.76 5.10
N ASN A 99 -13.12 -9.48 6.01
CA ASN A 99 -12.50 -8.87 7.17
C ASN A 99 -11.19 -8.19 6.75
N ILE A 100 -11.12 -6.86 6.84
CA ILE A 100 -9.93 -6.07 6.51
C ILE A 100 -8.74 -6.53 7.36
N LEU A 101 -8.99 -6.96 8.59
CA LEU A 101 -7.93 -7.45 9.47
C LEU A 101 -7.37 -8.80 9.03
N ASP A 102 -8.00 -9.53 8.12
CA ASP A 102 -7.43 -10.77 7.57
C ASP A 102 -6.47 -10.50 6.40
N LEU A 103 -6.38 -9.25 5.93
CA LEU A 103 -5.41 -8.86 4.92
C LEU A 103 -3.98 -8.86 5.46
N ASP A 104 -3.04 -9.24 4.60
CA ASP A 104 -1.60 -9.07 4.83
C ASP A 104 -1.16 -7.77 4.13
N ILE A 105 -1.07 -6.67 4.87
CA ILE A 105 -0.68 -5.35 4.34
C ILE A 105 0.71 -5.02 4.88
N PRO A 106 1.80 -5.50 4.25
CA PRO A 106 3.13 -5.49 4.87
C PRO A 106 3.72 -4.08 5.11
N TRP A 107 3.18 -3.05 4.46
CA TRP A 107 3.59 -1.66 4.64
C TRP A 107 2.74 -0.88 5.64
N VAL A 108 1.73 -1.49 6.26
CA VAL A 108 0.91 -0.86 7.30
C VAL A 108 1.05 -1.69 8.58
N LYS A 109 1.36 -1.04 9.69
CA LYS A 109 1.42 -1.71 10.99
C LYS A 109 0.00 -2.16 11.36
N LYS A 110 -0.23 -3.47 11.41
CA LYS A 110 -1.51 -4.03 11.86
C LYS A 110 -1.76 -3.70 13.34
N ARG A 111 -3.00 -3.37 13.66
CA ARG A 111 -3.47 -3.19 15.04
C ARG A 111 -3.30 -4.47 15.87
N THR A 112 -3.10 -4.30 17.17
CA THR A 112 -2.80 -5.42 18.10
C THR A 112 -3.92 -5.70 19.11
N ASP A 113 -4.84 -4.77 19.22
CA ASP A 113 -6.03 -4.75 20.07
C ASP A 113 -7.24 -5.41 19.40
N ILE A 114 -7.01 -6.30 18.43
CA ILE A 114 -8.06 -7.02 17.70
C ILE A 114 -8.98 -7.68 18.73
N PRO A 115 -10.29 -7.34 18.78
CA PRO A 115 -11.23 -8.11 19.56
C PRO A 115 -11.16 -9.54 19.04
N LYS A 116 -10.72 -10.48 19.87
CA LYS A 116 -10.84 -11.91 19.52
C LYS A 116 -12.33 -12.14 19.28
N ASN A 117 -12.70 -12.38 18.02
CA ASN A 117 -14.08 -12.70 17.71
C ASN A 117 -14.48 -13.91 18.57
N ILE A 118 -15.59 -13.74 19.27
CA ILE A 118 -16.32 -14.77 19.97
C ILE A 118 -16.65 -15.81 18.90
N GLU A 119 -16.02 -16.97 18.99
CA GLU A 119 -16.39 -18.16 18.21
C GLU A 119 -17.89 -18.41 18.41
N ASN A 120 -18.65 -18.42 17.31
CA ASN A 120 -20.00 -18.98 17.27
C ASN A 120 -19.92 -20.46 16.92
#